data_AF-A0A7Y9BFF0-F1
#
_entry.id   AF-A0A7Y9BFF0-F1
#
_cell.length_a   1.000
_cell.length_b   1.000
_cell.length_c   1.000
_cell.angle_alpha   90.00
_cell.angle_beta   90.00
_cell.angle_gamma   90.00
#
_symmetry.space_group_name_H-M   'P 1'
#
loop_
_entity.id
_entity.type
_entity.pdbx_description
1 polymer ?
#
loop_
_entity_poly.entity_id
_entity_poly.type
_entity_poly.pdbx_seq_one_letter_code
_entity_poly.pdbx_strand_id
1 'polypeptide(L)'
;MLLVYAFRKVHHHITLILFPILYDLLAFVIGWSIVGMDGKERTSIRLILEMGLPSASHVSNIPLFANNIDLLNSPNLAAYTWLIVIIMIVIGAFLQGGYIHYLYSIVSEKNFNLSQFFHAGKKSWLQFIFLGIIIFFGKIAVTSFLVLMFNMIGIFAALVFFISLRILFIYLEFTIVVDRVSITAALKLSRGYLKNSLFVSFSLILIMYITSSLISFLIHWFWGPLMMAGSVFAYGYVMSVVQTLFMTILCRTRNKLTNGVKAA
;
A
#
# COMPACT_ATOMS: atom_id res chain seq x y z
N MET A 1 -13.73 17.45 10.50
CA MET A 1 -14.62 16.37 10.99
C MET A 1 -14.20 14.97 10.54
N LEU A 2 -13.96 14.72 9.23
CA LEU A 2 -13.55 13.39 8.73
C LEU A 2 -12.25 12.85 9.36
N LEU A 3 -11.23 13.70 9.51
CA LEU A 3 -9.95 13.33 10.12
C LEU A 3 -10.12 12.86 11.57
N VAL A 4 -10.83 13.64 12.40
CA VAL A 4 -11.14 13.28 13.80
C VAL A 4 -11.90 11.95 13.87
N TYR A 5 -12.85 11.71 12.95
CA TYR A 5 -13.56 10.44 12.86
C TYR A 5 -12.62 9.26 12.58
N ALA A 6 -11.70 9.40 11.61
CA ALA A 6 -10.73 8.35 11.29
C ALA A 6 -9.80 8.07 12.48
N PHE A 7 -9.29 9.10 13.14
CA PHE A 7 -8.49 8.94 14.36
C PHE A 7 -9.24 8.19 15.46
N ARG A 8 -10.50 8.54 15.72
CA ARG A 8 -11.32 7.83 16.72
C ARG A 8 -11.55 6.36 16.36
N LYS A 9 -11.87 6.07 15.10
CA LYS A 9 -12.09 4.68 14.65
C LYS A 9 -10.81 3.84 14.75
N VAL A 10 -9.66 4.39 14.38
CA VAL A 10 -8.36 3.72 14.47
C VAL A 10 -7.95 3.48 15.94
N HIS A 11 -8.11 4.46 16.83
CA HIS A 11 -7.82 4.27 18.26
C HIS A 11 -8.73 3.24 18.91
N HIS A 12 -10.02 3.24 18.57
CA HIS A 12 -10.97 2.27 19.11
C HIS A 12 -10.71 0.83 18.61
N HIS A 13 -10.07 0.69 17.44
CA HIS A 13 -9.74 -0.59 16.82
C HIS A 13 -8.23 -0.72 16.62
N ILE A 14 -7.48 -0.74 17.73
CA ILE A 14 -6.01 -0.75 17.71
C ILE A 14 -5.43 -1.95 16.95
N THR A 15 -6.18 -3.04 16.88
CA THR A 15 -5.89 -4.25 16.08
C THR A 15 -5.70 -3.93 14.60
N LEU A 16 -6.29 -2.85 14.08
CA LEU A 16 -6.11 -2.43 12.70
C LEU A 16 -4.68 -2.01 12.41
N ILE A 17 -4.03 -1.35 13.37
CA ILE A 17 -2.64 -0.90 13.24
C ILE A 17 -1.67 -2.07 13.52
N LEU A 18 -2.09 -3.04 14.34
CA LEU A 18 -1.24 -4.13 14.76
C LEU A 18 -0.84 -5.06 13.59
N PHE A 19 -1.76 -5.37 12.67
CA PHE A 19 -1.46 -6.22 11.52
C PHE A 19 -0.30 -5.71 10.63
N PRO A 20 -0.33 -4.47 10.12
CA PRO A 20 0.77 -3.95 9.32
C PRO A 20 2.07 -3.85 10.11
N ILE A 21 2.02 -3.44 11.39
CA ILE A 21 3.21 -3.35 12.24
C ILE A 21 3.87 -4.72 12.43
N LEU A 22 3.09 -5.75 12.81
CA LEU A 22 3.63 -7.08 13.05
C LEU A 22 4.24 -7.68 11.77
N TYR A 23 3.57 -7.48 10.64
CA TYR A 23 4.07 -7.94 9.34
C TYR A 23 5.39 -7.27 8.96
N ASP A 24 5.48 -5.96 9.13
CA ASP A 24 6.69 -5.20 8.84
C ASP A 24 7.84 -5.51 9.79
N LEU A 25 7.56 -5.64 11.09
CA LEU A 25 8.57 -6.04 12.07
C LEU A 25 9.10 -7.44 11.76
N LEU A 26 8.24 -8.38 11.39
CA LEU A 26 8.65 -9.70 10.93
C LEU A 26 9.55 -9.59 9.69
N ALA A 27 9.13 -8.81 8.69
CA ALA A 27 9.91 -8.60 7.47
C ALA A 27 11.27 -7.94 7.74
N PHE A 28 11.32 -6.99 8.68
CA PHE A 28 12.52 -6.28 9.10
C PHE A 28 13.48 -7.21 9.86
N VAL A 29 13.00 -7.99 10.84
CA VAL A 29 13.83 -8.92 11.61
C VAL A 29 14.42 -9.98 10.69
N ILE A 30 13.62 -10.55 9.79
CA ILE A 30 14.09 -11.54 8.81
C ILE A 30 15.12 -10.91 7.88
N GLY A 31 14.83 -9.77 7.26
CA GLY A 31 15.76 -9.15 6.31
C GLY A 31 17.05 -8.67 6.97
N TRP A 32 16.98 -8.14 8.19
CA TRP A 32 18.17 -7.82 9.00
C TRP A 32 18.99 -9.07 9.30
N SER A 33 18.36 -10.19 9.67
CA SER A 33 19.11 -11.44 9.94
C SER A 33 19.87 -11.98 8.72
N ILE A 34 19.43 -11.65 7.49
CA ILE A 34 20.01 -12.14 6.25
C ILE A 34 21.09 -11.20 5.72
N VAL A 35 20.80 -9.90 5.64
CA VAL A 35 21.69 -8.91 5.00
C VAL A 35 22.63 -8.23 6.01
N GLY A 36 22.30 -8.29 7.31
CA GLY A 36 22.98 -7.49 8.32
C GLY A 36 22.63 -5.99 8.19
N MET A 37 23.33 -5.15 8.95
CA MET A 37 23.19 -3.70 8.83
C MET A 37 24.30 -3.12 7.95
N ASP A 38 24.17 -3.30 6.64
CA ASP A 38 25.01 -2.59 5.67
C ASP A 38 24.19 -1.45 5.04
N GLY A 39 24.20 -0.30 5.70
CA GLY A 39 23.57 0.92 5.20
C GLY A 39 24.53 2.09 5.27
N LYS A 40 24.72 2.78 4.14
CA LYS A 40 25.30 4.13 4.12
C LYS A 40 24.15 5.12 4.12
N GLU A 41 24.29 6.20 4.90
CA GLU A 41 23.39 7.34 4.83
C GLU A 41 23.30 7.82 3.38
N ARG A 42 22.10 7.74 2.81
CA ARG A 42 21.81 8.24 1.46
C ARG A 42 20.49 8.97 1.54
N THR A 43 20.52 10.28 1.29
CA THR A 43 19.29 11.07 1.19
C THR A 43 18.48 10.57 0.00
N SER A 44 17.35 9.92 0.28
CA SER A 44 16.41 9.49 -0.75
C SER A 44 14.99 9.79 -0.31
N ILE A 45 14.16 10.19 -1.27
CA ILE A 45 12.75 10.47 -1.07
C ILE A 45 11.99 9.57 -2.04
N ARG A 46 11.20 8.65 -1.49
CA ARG A 46 10.28 7.82 -2.29
C ARG A 46 8.87 8.40 -2.25
N LEU A 47 8.38 8.82 -3.42
CA LEU A 47 6.98 9.19 -3.62
C LEU A 47 6.16 7.94 -3.83
N ILE A 48 5.53 7.47 -2.75
CA ILE A 48 4.73 6.25 -2.81
C ILE A 48 3.31 6.54 -2.41
N LEU A 49 2.46 6.08 -3.30
CA LEU A 49 1.04 5.99 -3.09
C LEU A 49 0.72 4.51 -3.16
N GLU A 50 0.62 3.83 -2.03
CA GLU A 50 0.24 2.42 -2.00
C GLU A 50 -1.00 2.20 -1.15
N MET A 51 -2.03 1.63 -1.79
CA MET A 51 -3.31 1.33 -1.19
C MET A 51 -3.39 -0.16 -0.94
N GLY A 52 -3.56 -0.55 0.32
CA GLY A 52 -3.39 -1.93 0.73
C GLY A 52 -3.00 -2.06 2.18
N LEU A 53 -2.19 -3.04 2.51
CA LEU A 53 -1.58 -3.14 3.83
C LEU A 53 -0.52 -2.02 3.97
N PRO A 54 -0.61 -1.11 4.95
CA PRO A 54 0.47 -0.17 5.22
C PRO A 54 1.78 -0.91 5.47
N SER A 55 2.82 -0.58 4.72
CA SER A 55 4.17 -1.08 4.99
C SER A 55 5.24 -0.01 4.84
N ALA A 56 6.10 0.13 5.84
CA ALA A 56 7.28 0.98 5.82
C ALA A 56 8.32 0.50 4.79
N SER A 57 8.27 -0.77 4.38
CA SER A 57 9.15 -1.29 3.33
C SER A 57 8.94 -0.63 1.98
N HIS A 58 7.76 -0.06 1.75
CA HIS A 58 7.50 0.74 0.56
C HIS A 58 8.37 1.99 0.59
N VAL A 59 8.29 2.80 1.66
CA VAL A 59 8.96 4.10 1.76
C VAL A 59 10.46 4.02 2.06
N SER A 60 10.97 2.83 2.39
CA SER A 60 12.39 2.55 2.55
C SER A 60 13.00 2.09 1.22
N ASN A 61 14.15 2.66 0.84
CA ASN A 61 14.93 2.20 -0.32
C ASN A 61 15.99 1.19 0.06
N ILE A 62 15.99 0.81 1.33
CA ILE A 62 17.10 0.11 1.94
C ILE A 62 16.72 -1.36 1.97
N PRO A 63 17.53 -2.26 1.39
CA PRO A 63 17.21 -3.68 1.25
C PRO A 63 17.32 -4.39 2.60
N LEU A 64 16.40 -4.08 3.51
CA LEU A 64 16.31 -4.63 4.87
C LEU A 64 15.00 -5.36 5.12
N PHE A 65 13.99 -5.16 4.27
CA PHE A 65 12.68 -5.77 4.47
C PHE A 65 12.52 -6.98 3.56
N ALA A 66 12.26 -8.15 4.15
CA ALA A 66 12.04 -9.40 3.41
C ALA A 66 10.74 -9.45 2.59
N ASN A 67 9.88 -8.44 2.71
CA ASN A 67 8.68 -8.29 1.90
C ASN A 67 8.89 -7.42 0.64
N ASN A 68 10.13 -7.02 0.34
CA ASN A 68 10.48 -6.22 -0.84
C ASN A 68 11.49 -6.97 -1.72
N ILE A 69 11.26 -6.97 -3.04
CA ILE A 69 12.15 -7.55 -4.05
C ILE A 69 13.52 -6.86 -4.03
N ASP A 70 13.60 -5.59 -3.61
CA ASP A 70 14.85 -4.86 -3.46
C ASP A 70 15.86 -5.61 -2.57
N LEU A 71 15.38 -6.42 -1.60
CA LEU A 71 16.25 -7.27 -0.76
C LEU A 71 17.18 -8.11 -1.64
N LEU A 72 16.64 -8.70 -2.70
CA LEU A 72 17.31 -9.67 -3.58
C LEU A 72 18.44 -9.05 -4.42
N ASN A 73 18.52 -7.73 -4.47
CA ASN A 73 19.62 -7.00 -5.11
C ASN A 73 20.85 -6.83 -4.20
N SER A 74 20.78 -7.31 -2.95
CA SER A 74 21.90 -7.22 -2.01
C SER A 74 23.04 -8.17 -2.40
N PRO A 75 24.31 -7.76 -2.25
CA PRO A 75 25.44 -8.62 -2.54
C PRO A 75 25.49 -9.82 -1.58
N ASN A 76 26.03 -10.95 -2.06
CA ASN A 76 26.29 -12.17 -1.26
C ASN A 76 25.07 -12.85 -0.64
N LEU A 77 23.89 -12.74 -1.26
CA LEU A 77 22.70 -13.45 -0.78
C LEU A 77 22.73 -14.95 -1.07
N ALA A 78 22.36 -15.73 -0.05
CA ALA A 78 22.13 -17.16 -0.24
C ALA A 78 20.88 -17.42 -1.08
N ALA A 79 20.90 -18.49 -1.88
CA ALA A 79 19.82 -18.83 -2.80
C ALA A 79 18.45 -19.02 -2.12
N TYR A 80 18.41 -19.49 -0.87
CA TYR A 80 17.17 -19.66 -0.11
C TYR A 80 16.45 -18.34 0.22
N THR A 81 17.12 -17.20 0.11
CA THR A 81 16.53 -15.86 0.34
C THR A 81 15.36 -15.59 -0.60
N TRP A 82 15.44 -16.09 -1.85
CA TRP A 82 14.35 -15.97 -2.82
C TRP A 82 13.07 -16.62 -2.32
N LEU A 83 13.17 -17.81 -1.73
CA LEU A 83 12.02 -18.52 -1.18
C LEU A 83 11.37 -17.73 -0.03
N ILE A 84 12.19 -17.15 0.85
CA ILE A 84 11.73 -16.32 1.97
C ILE A 84 10.97 -15.09 1.45
N VAL A 85 11.54 -14.37 0.48
CA VAL A 85 10.89 -13.18 -0.10
C VAL A 85 9.57 -13.54 -0.77
N ILE A 86 9.52 -14.64 -1.52
CA ILE A 86 8.27 -15.13 -2.13
C ILE A 86 7.22 -15.45 -1.06
N ILE A 87 7.58 -16.16 0.00
CA ILE A 87 6.67 -16.48 1.11
C ILE A 87 6.15 -15.19 1.75
N MET A 88 7.02 -14.22 2.01
CA MET A 88 6.61 -12.94 2.59
C MET A 88 5.64 -12.19 1.67
N ILE A 89 5.91 -12.13 0.36
CA ILE A 89 4.99 -11.51 -0.61
C ILE A 89 3.61 -12.20 -0.61
N VAL A 90 3.58 -13.53 -0.54
CA VAL A 90 2.32 -14.30 -0.48
C VAL A 90 1.54 -13.98 0.81
N ILE A 91 2.24 -13.92 1.95
CA ILE A 91 1.65 -13.53 3.24
C ILE A 91 1.12 -12.09 3.16
N GLY A 92 1.89 -11.17 2.59
CA GLY A 92 1.49 -9.78 2.40
C GLY A 92 0.22 -9.64 1.57
N ALA A 93 0.14 -10.35 0.44
CA ALA A 93 -1.05 -10.36 -0.41
C ALA A 93 -2.31 -10.90 0.30
N PHE A 94 -2.14 -11.94 1.14
CA PHE A 94 -3.21 -12.45 1.98
C PHE A 94 -3.67 -11.43 3.04
N LEU A 95 -2.71 -10.83 3.77
CA LEU A 95 -2.98 -9.84 4.80
C LEU A 95 -3.62 -8.58 4.21
N GLN A 96 -3.21 -8.15 3.03
CA GLN A 96 -3.79 -7.01 2.32
C GLN A 96 -5.29 -7.19 2.08
N GLY A 97 -5.71 -8.37 1.61
CA GLY A 97 -7.14 -8.67 1.41
C GLY A 97 -7.95 -8.67 2.70
N GLY A 98 -7.43 -9.29 3.75
CA GLY A 98 -8.06 -9.29 5.07
C GLY A 98 -8.15 -7.88 5.68
N TYR A 99 -7.07 -7.11 5.59
CA TYR A 99 -6.96 -5.77 6.14
C TYR A 99 -7.92 -4.78 5.47
N ILE A 100 -8.03 -4.82 4.14
CA ILE A 100 -8.99 -3.98 3.41
C ILE A 100 -10.43 -4.31 3.82
N HIS A 101 -10.75 -5.61 3.98
CA HIS A 101 -12.08 -6.00 4.44
C HIS A 101 -12.34 -5.51 5.87
N TYR A 102 -11.33 -5.56 6.73
CA TYR A 102 -11.44 -5.05 8.08
C TYR A 102 -11.70 -3.54 8.13
N LEU A 103 -10.94 -2.77 7.34
CA LEU A 103 -11.19 -1.33 7.14
C LEU A 103 -12.64 -1.06 6.72
N TYR A 104 -13.14 -1.82 5.75
CA TYR A 104 -14.52 -1.68 5.28
C TYR A 104 -15.54 -1.98 6.38
N SER A 105 -15.35 -3.04 7.16
CA SER A 105 -16.25 -3.40 8.26
C SER A 105 -16.30 -2.32 9.35
N ILE A 106 -15.16 -1.75 9.74
CA ILE A 106 -15.10 -0.67 10.75
C ILE A 106 -15.80 0.60 10.25
N VAL A 107 -15.53 0.98 9.00
CA VAL A 107 -16.11 2.18 8.39
C VAL A 107 -17.61 2.03 8.15
N SER A 108 -18.07 0.80 7.85
CA SER A 108 -19.48 0.50 7.62
C SER A 108 -20.24 0.11 8.90
N GLU A 109 -19.60 0.24 10.06
CA GLU A 109 -20.17 -0.07 11.39
C GLU A 109 -20.71 -1.51 11.51
N LYS A 110 -20.07 -2.45 10.81
CA LYS A 110 -20.37 -3.88 10.91
C LYS A 110 -19.52 -4.51 11.99
N ASN A 111 -20.08 -5.48 12.71
CA ASN A 111 -19.33 -6.27 13.67
C ASN A 111 -18.19 -7.01 12.96
N PHE A 112 -16.96 -6.72 13.38
CA PHE A 112 -15.79 -7.40 12.87
C PHE A 112 -15.65 -8.79 13.49
N ASN A 113 -15.32 -9.78 12.67
CA ASN A 113 -14.93 -11.10 13.12
C ASN A 113 -13.63 -11.51 12.41
N LEU A 114 -12.66 -12.05 13.15
CA LEU A 114 -11.41 -12.58 12.59
C LEU A 114 -11.66 -13.62 11.49
N SER A 115 -12.69 -14.46 11.60
CA SER A 115 -13.04 -15.40 10.53
C SER A 115 -13.32 -14.71 9.19
N GLN A 116 -13.95 -13.53 9.21
CA GLN A 116 -14.18 -12.73 8.01
C GLN A 116 -12.89 -12.14 7.44
N PHE A 117 -11.92 -11.78 8.29
CA PHE A 117 -10.58 -11.36 7.86
C PHE A 117 -9.88 -12.48 7.08
N PHE A 118 -9.81 -13.69 7.65
CA PHE A 118 -9.17 -14.83 7.01
C PHE A 118 -9.89 -15.25 5.72
N HIS A 119 -11.22 -15.22 5.71
CA HIS A 119 -12.01 -15.51 4.52
C HIS A 119 -11.76 -14.50 3.40
N ALA A 120 -11.71 -13.21 3.73
CA ALA A 120 -11.41 -12.16 2.76
C ALA A 120 -9.97 -12.27 2.22
N GLY A 121 -8.99 -12.51 3.08
CA GLY A 121 -7.60 -12.76 2.69
C GLY A 121 -7.49 -13.96 1.73
N LYS A 122 -8.11 -15.09 2.09
CA LYS A 122 -8.09 -16.32 1.27
C LYS A 122 -8.79 -16.14 -0.07
N LYS A 123 -9.78 -15.25 -0.17
CA LYS A 123 -10.47 -15.00 -1.43
C LYS A 123 -9.67 -14.09 -2.36
N SER A 124 -8.97 -13.10 -1.82
CA SER A 124 -8.35 -12.04 -2.63
C SER A 124 -6.84 -12.18 -2.83
N TRP A 125 -6.13 -13.04 -2.09
CA TRP A 125 -4.66 -13.14 -2.18
C TRP A 125 -4.15 -13.39 -3.61
N LEU A 126 -4.76 -14.32 -4.37
CA LEU A 126 -4.37 -14.58 -5.76
C LEU A 126 -4.56 -13.34 -6.66
N GLN A 127 -5.64 -12.60 -6.44
CA GLN A 127 -5.91 -11.37 -7.19
C GLN A 127 -4.86 -10.30 -6.88
N PHE A 128 -4.42 -10.19 -5.62
CA PHE A 128 -3.36 -9.26 -5.23
C PHE A 128 -1.98 -9.67 -5.76
N ILE A 129 -1.65 -10.96 -5.74
CA ILE A 129 -0.41 -11.45 -6.36
C ILE A 129 -0.42 -11.15 -7.85
N PHE A 130 -1.51 -11.50 -8.55
CA PHE A 130 -1.60 -11.27 -9.99
C PHE A 130 -1.57 -9.77 -10.33
N LEU A 131 -2.25 -8.93 -9.54
CA LEU A 131 -2.18 -7.48 -9.67
C LEU A 131 -0.74 -6.97 -9.44
N GLY A 132 -0.05 -7.46 -8.42
CA GLY A 132 1.34 -7.12 -8.13
C GLY A 132 2.27 -7.48 -9.29
N ILE A 133 2.12 -8.68 -9.85
CA ILE A 133 2.86 -9.14 -11.03
C ILE A 133 2.59 -8.23 -12.24
N ILE A 134 1.32 -7.92 -12.53
CA ILE A 134 0.96 -7.01 -13.64
C ILE A 134 1.60 -5.63 -13.44
N ILE A 135 1.51 -5.07 -12.24
CA ILE A 135 2.07 -3.75 -11.95
C ILE A 135 3.59 -3.78 -12.05
N PHE A 136 4.25 -4.84 -11.55
CA PHE A 136 5.70 -4.98 -11.61
C PHE A 136 6.21 -5.05 -13.06
N PHE A 137 5.66 -5.96 -13.88
CA PHE A 137 6.05 -6.07 -15.29
C PHE A 137 5.66 -4.82 -16.08
N GLY A 138 4.49 -4.23 -15.81
CA GLY A 138 4.07 -2.97 -16.42
C GLY A 138 5.03 -1.82 -16.10
N LYS A 139 5.52 -1.76 -14.84
CA LYS A 139 6.53 -0.78 -14.42
C LYS A 139 7.82 -0.91 -15.22
N ILE A 140 8.35 -2.12 -15.33
CA ILE A 140 9.59 -2.40 -16.08
C ILE A 140 9.38 -2.09 -17.56
N ALA A 141 8.32 -2.61 -18.18
CA ALA A 141 8.08 -2.47 -19.61
C ALA A 141 7.93 -1.00 -20.04
N VAL A 142 7.09 -0.22 -19.34
CA VAL A 142 6.86 1.19 -19.70
C VAL A 142 8.09 2.04 -19.40
N THR A 143 8.79 1.80 -18.28
CA THR A 143 10.02 2.54 -17.97
C THR A 143 11.10 2.27 -19.03
N SER A 144 11.37 1.00 -19.33
CA SER A 144 12.35 0.62 -20.34
C SER A 144 12.00 1.20 -21.71
N PHE A 145 10.72 1.13 -22.12
CA PHE A 145 10.27 1.70 -23.39
C PHE A 145 10.51 3.21 -23.46
N LEU A 146 10.11 3.98 -22.43
CA LEU A 146 10.28 5.43 -22.42
C LEU A 146 11.75 5.84 -22.33
N VAL A 147 12.57 5.12 -21.57
CA VAL A 147 14.01 5.38 -21.47
C VAL A 147 14.72 5.08 -22.79
N LEU A 148 14.37 4.00 -23.48
CA LEU A 148 14.95 3.70 -24.79
C LEU A 148 14.61 4.76 -25.84
N MET A 149 13.39 5.32 -25.80
CA MET A 149 12.94 6.33 -26.77
C MET A 149 13.40 7.75 -26.44
N PHE A 150 13.47 8.12 -25.15
CA PHE A 150 13.67 9.49 -24.70
C PHE A 150 14.84 9.68 -23.71
N ASN A 151 15.62 8.63 -23.44
CA ASN A 151 16.77 8.64 -22.53
C ASN A 151 16.40 9.18 -21.12
N MET A 152 17.15 10.15 -20.58
CA MET A 152 16.90 10.75 -19.27
C MET A 152 15.52 11.40 -19.15
N ILE A 153 15.00 12.00 -20.24
CA ILE A 153 13.64 12.55 -20.27
C ILE A 153 12.61 11.41 -20.10
N GLY A 154 12.92 10.23 -20.64
CA GLY A 154 12.12 9.02 -20.49
C GLY A 154 11.93 8.60 -19.03
N ILE A 155 12.96 8.74 -18.19
CA ILE A 155 12.88 8.44 -16.75
C ILE A 155 11.85 9.36 -16.07
N PHE A 156 11.94 10.67 -16.35
CA PHE A 156 11.01 11.65 -15.78
C PHE A 156 9.58 11.43 -16.29
N ALA A 157 9.41 11.16 -17.60
CA ALA A 157 8.12 10.84 -18.19
C ALA A 157 7.50 9.58 -17.57
N ALA A 158 8.29 8.53 -17.33
CA ALA A 158 7.84 7.31 -16.66
C ALA A 158 7.34 7.61 -15.24
N LEU A 159 8.07 8.42 -14.47
CA LEU A 159 7.66 8.84 -13.13
C LEU A 159 6.29 9.54 -13.14
N VAL A 160 6.11 10.55 -14.00
CA VAL A 160 4.85 11.29 -14.13
C VAL A 160 3.71 10.36 -14.56
N PHE A 161 3.98 9.44 -15.49
CA PHE A 161 3.01 8.45 -15.96
C PHE A 161 2.54 7.53 -14.82
N PHE A 162 3.45 6.97 -14.02
CA PHE A 162 3.07 6.09 -12.91
C PHE A 162 2.36 6.83 -11.78
N ILE A 163 2.77 8.05 -11.45
CA ILE A 163 2.05 8.89 -10.48
C ILE A 163 0.61 9.11 -10.96
N SER A 164 0.43 9.44 -12.23
CA SER A 164 -0.89 9.68 -12.82
C SER A 164 -1.76 8.42 -12.80
N LEU A 165 -1.22 7.27 -13.19
CA LEU A 165 -1.93 5.98 -13.10
C LEU A 165 -2.30 5.64 -11.67
N ARG A 166 -1.39 5.88 -10.71
CA ARG A 166 -1.62 5.51 -9.31
C ARG A 166 -2.69 6.39 -8.67
N ILE A 167 -2.75 7.67 -9.03
CA ILE A 167 -3.86 8.57 -8.69
C ILE A 167 -5.17 8.05 -9.31
N LEU A 168 -5.16 7.71 -10.60
CA LEU A 168 -6.35 7.27 -11.34
C LEU A 168 -6.96 5.99 -10.74
N PHE A 169 -6.12 5.09 -10.26
CA PHE A 169 -6.50 3.77 -9.74
C PHE A 169 -6.32 3.66 -8.22
N ILE A 170 -6.42 4.77 -7.49
CA ILE A 170 -6.23 4.77 -6.03
C ILE A 170 -7.23 3.90 -5.27
N TYR A 171 -8.44 3.74 -5.80
CA TYR A 171 -9.46 2.90 -5.18
C TYR A 171 -9.44 1.45 -5.66
N LEU A 172 -8.47 1.05 -6.48
CA LEU A 172 -8.47 -0.25 -7.15
C LEU A 172 -8.48 -1.41 -6.15
N GLU A 173 -7.54 -1.43 -5.22
CA GLU A 173 -7.40 -2.49 -4.22
C GLU A 173 -8.62 -2.56 -3.30
N PHE A 174 -9.17 -1.42 -2.91
CA PHE A 174 -10.41 -1.36 -2.12
C PHE A 174 -11.60 -1.91 -2.91
N THR A 175 -11.72 -1.56 -4.19
CA THR A 175 -12.82 -2.02 -5.06
C THR A 175 -12.80 -3.54 -5.23
N ILE A 176 -11.62 -4.14 -5.43
CA ILE A 176 -11.46 -5.60 -5.57
C ILE A 176 -12.07 -6.32 -4.37
N VAL A 177 -11.80 -5.85 -3.15
CA VAL A 177 -12.22 -6.52 -1.91
C VAL A 177 -13.65 -6.15 -1.51
N VAL A 178 -13.99 -4.86 -1.56
CA VAL A 178 -15.30 -4.34 -1.10
C VAL A 178 -16.42 -4.77 -2.04
N ASP A 179 -16.22 -4.64 -3.35
CA ASP A 179 -17.21 -5.01 -4.35
C ASP A 179 -17.06 -6.47 -4.83
N ARG A 180 -16.01 -7.18 -4.40
CA ARG A 180 -15.75 -8.60 -4.70
C ARG A 180 -15.73 -8.88 -6.21
N VAL A 181 -15.15 -7.96 -6.98
CA VAL A 181 -15.08 -8.02 -8.44
C VAL A 181 -13.71 -8.47 -8.93
N SER A 182 -13.62 -8.94 -10.18
CA SER A 182 -12.34 -9.20 -10.85
C SER A 182 -11.56 -7.91 -11.08
N ILE A 183 -10.24 -8.02 -11.30
CA ILE A 183 -9.35 -6.87 -11.52
C ILE A 183 -9.84 -6.00 -12.69
N THR A 184 -10.30 -6.60 -13.79
CA THR A 184 -10.78 -5.88 -14.98
C THR A 184 -12.02 -5.04 -14.69
N ALA A 185 -12.98 -5.58 -13.92
CA ALA A 185 -14.15 -4.83 -13.48
C ALA A 185 -13.78 -3.76 -12.44
N ALA A 186 -12.83 -4.06 -11.54
CA ALA A 186 -12.35 -3.13 -10.53
C ALA A 186 -11.68 -1.89 -11.15
N LEU A 187 -10.99 -2.02 -12.28
CA LEU A 187 -10.41 -0.87 -13.01
C LEU A 187 -11.49 0.12 -13.47
N LYS A 188 -12.63 -0.37 -13.95
CA LYS A 188 -13.73 0.52 -14.39
C LYS A 188 -14.42 1.19 -13.20
N LEU A 189 -14.73 0.41 -12.17
CA LEU A 189 -15.44 0.90 -10.98
C LEU A 189 -14.60 1.88 -10.15
N SER A 190 -13.32 1.59 -9.93
CA SER A 190 -12.41 2.48 -9.18
C SER A 190 -12.28 3.87 -9.81
N ARG A 191 -12.24 3.96 -11.15
CA ARG A 191 -12.29 5.24 -11.87
C ARG A 191 -13.61 5.97 -11.66
N GLY A 192 -14.73 5.24 -11.63
CA GLY A 192 -16.04 5.79 -11.30
C GLY A 192 -16.07 6.40 -9.90
N TYR A 193 -15.51 5.71 -8.91
CA TYR A 193 -15.41 6.23 -7.54
C TYR A 193 -14.54 7.47 -7.44
N LEU A 194 -13.38 7.48 -8.12
CA LEU A 194 -12.50 8.64 -8.12
C LEU A 194 -13.16 9.87 -8.76
N LYS A 195 -13.82 9.71 -9.91
CA LYS A 195 -14.52 10.81 -10.60
C LYS A 195 -15.55 11.50 -9.70
N ASN A 196 -16.30 10.71 -8.93
CA ASN A 196 -17.34 11.22 -8.03
C ASN A 196 -16.81 11.77 -6.69
N SER A 197 -15.50 11.65 -6.44
CA SER A 197 -14.88 12.08 -5.18
C SER A 197 -13.54 12.81 -5.41
N LEU A 198 -13.35 13.39 -6.60
CA LEU A 198 -12.05 13.84 -7.12
C LEU A 198 -11.38 14.86 -6.18
N PHE A 199 -12.07 15.94 -5.84
CA PHE A 199 -11.51 17.01 -5.00
C PHE A 199 -11.09 16.53 -3.60
N VAL A 200 -11.93 15.72 -2.96
CA VAL A 200 -11.64 15.21 -1.61
C VAL A 200 -10.50 14.17 -1.66
N SER A 201 -10.54 13.28 -2.65
CA SER A 201 -9.49 12.28 -2.86
C SER A 201 -8.15 12.92 -3.16
N PHE A 202 -8.11 13.97 -4.00
CA PHE A 202 -6.88 14.69 -4.34
C PHE A 202 -6.22 15.33 -3.12
N SER A 203 -7.02 15.90 -2.22
CA SER A 203 -6.50 16.47 -0.97
C SER A 203 -5.84 15.40 -0.07
N LEU A 204 -6.45 14.22 0.03
CA LEU A 204 -5.87 13.09 0.78
C LEU A 204 -4.63 12.51 0.11
N ILE A 205 -4.61 12.48 -1.22
CA ILE A 205 -3.45 12.07 -2.01
C ILE A 205 -2.26 12.96 -1.70
N LEU A 206 -2.47 14.28 -1.67
CA LEU A 206 -1.42 15.24 -1.33
C LEU A 206 -0.91 15.03 0.10
N ILE A 207 -1.80 14.86 1.07
CA ILE A 207 -1.44 14.58 2.47
C ILE A 207 -0.58 13.32 2.54
N MET A 208 -1.02 12.24 1.89
CA MET A 208 -0.30 10.98 1.87
C MET A 208 1.09 11.12 1.26
N TYR A 209 1.24 11.81 0.12
CA TYR A 209 2.55 12.05 -0.49
C TYR A 209 3.47 12.85 0.44
N ILE A 210 2.96 13.90 1.09
CA ILE A 210 3.73 14.68 2.05
C ILE A 210 4.18 13.79 3.22
N THR A 211 3.27 13.01 3.81
CA THR A 211 3.60 12.13 4.93
C THR A 211 4.57 11.02 4.56
N SER A 212 4.38 10.36 3.40
CA SER A 212 5.29 9.33 2.90
C SER A 212 6.67 9.91 2.64
N SER A 213 6.75 11.10 2.04
CA SER A 213 8.02 11.76 1.74
C SER A 213 8.76 12.18 3.01
N LEU A 214 8.05 12.73 3.99
CA LEU A 214 8.63 13.10 5.29
C LEU A 214 9.15 11.87 6.03
N ILE A 215 8.37 10.80 6.10
CA ILE A 215 8.79 9.55 6.77
C ILE A 215 9.98 8.95 6.01
N SER A 216 9.93 8.87 4.68
CA SER A 216 11.05 8.39 3.85
C SER A 216 12.31 9.22 4.10
N PHE A 217 12.20 10.55 4.11
CA PHE A 217 13.34 11.43 4.40
C PHE A 217 13.93 11.17 5.80
N LEU A 218 13.08 11.09 6.83
CA LEU A 218 13.52 10.84 8.21
C LEU A 218 14.22 9.47 8.38
N ILE A 219 13.67 8.43 7.75
CA ILE A 219 14.23 7.07 7.71
C ILE A 219 15.67 7.09 7.16
N HIS A 220 15.89 7.84 6.08
CA HIS A 220 17.19 7.92 5.42
C HIS A 220 18.17 8.87 6.12
N TRP A 221 17.67 9.91 6.78
CA TRP A 221 18.49 10.89 7.50
C TRP A 221 18.99 10.34 8.84
N PHE A 222 18.11 9.71 9.62
CA PHE A 222 18.45 9.15 10.94
C PHE A 222 18.67 7.64 10.86
N TRP A 223 19.38 7.19 9.82
CA TRP A 223 19.56 5.78 9.52
C TRP A 223 20.02 4.98 10.75
N GLY A 224 19.27 3.93 11.09
CA GLY A 224 19.58 3.05 12.22
C GLY A 224 18.43 2.10 12.53
N PRO A 225 18.69 1.01 13.29
CA PRO A 225 17.70 -0.03 13.51
C PRO A 225 16.53 0.45 14.38
N LEU A 226 16.81 1.29 15.37
CA LEU A 226 15.79 1.93 16.20
C LEU A 226 14.91 2.89 15.37
N MET A 227 15.52 3.62 14.43
CA MET A 227 14.78 4.50 13.53
C MET A 227 13.91 3.70 12.56
N MET A 228 14.42 2.59 12.01
CA MET A 228 13.61 1.69 11.17
C MET A 228 12.43 1.13 11.95
N ALA A 229 12.66 0.58 13.14
CA ALA A 229 11.58 0.08 13.98
C ALA A 229 10.56 1.19 14.30
N GLY A 230 11.01 2.36 14.76
CA GLY A 230 10.14 3.51 15.02
C GLY A 230 9.34 3.95 13.79
N SER A 231 9.95 3.90 12.61
CA SER A 231 9.29 4.23 11.35
C SER A 231 8.19 3.23 10.98
N VAL A 232 8.33 1.94 11.31
CA VAL A 232 7.28 0.93 11.12
C VAL A 232 6.04 1.30 11.94
N PHE A 233 6.22 1.65 13.22
CA PHE A 233 5.10 2.09 14.07
C PHE A 233 4.47 3.38 13.56
N ALA A 234 5.28 4.40 13.28
CA ALA A 234 4.80 5.71 12.83
C ALA A 234 4.07 5.61 11.49
N TYR A 235 4.66 4.92 10.51
CA TYR A 235 4.09 4.75 9.19
C TYR A 235 2.82 3.89 9.23
N GLY A 236 2.85 2.75 9.92
CA GLY A 236 1.69 1.89 10.10
C GLY A 236 0.51 2.66 10.68
N TYR A 237 0.73 3.45 11.73
CA TYR A 237 -0.30 4.27 12.34
C TYR A 237 -0.85 5.37 11.41
N VAL A 238 0.03 6.21 10.85
CA VAL A 238 -0.38 7.34 10.01
C VAL A 238 -1.12 6.84 8.77
N MET A 239 -0.61 5.79 8.11
CA MET A 239 -1.23 5.26 6.91
C MET A 239 -2.53 4.51 7.20
N SER A 240 -2.67 3.84 8.34
CA SER A 240 -3.96 3.29 8.76
C SER A 240 -5.03 4.36 8.90
N VAL A 241 -4.70 5.55 9.43
CA VAL A 241 -5.62 6.70 9.49
C VAL A 241 -5.97 7.20 8.10
N VAL A 242 -4.98 7.40 7.23
CA VAL A 242 -5.18 7.87 5.85
C VAL A 242 -6.04 6.89 5.05
N GLN A 243 -5.78 5.60 5.14
CA GLN A 243 -6.56 4.57 4.45
C GLN A 243 -7.99 4.44 4.99
N THR A 244 -8.19 4.66 6.29
CA THR A 244 -9.54 4.75 6.88
C THR A 244 -10.32 5.93 6.27
N LEU A 245 -9.66 7.05 5.99
CA LEU A 245 -10.29 8.19 5.30
C LEU A 245 -10.66 7.86 3.86
N PHE A 246 -9.76 7.24 3.10
CA PHE A 246 -10.06 6.79 1.74
C PHE A 246 -11.22 5.79 1.72
N MET A 247 -11.22 4.81 2.63
CA MET A 247 -12.31 3.84 2.76
C MET A 247 -13.65 4.53 3.08
N THR A 248 -13.64 5.54 3.96
CA THR A 248 -14.84 6.34 4.28
C THR A 248 -15.38 7.07 3.05
N ILE A 249 -14.51 7.66 2.23
CA ILE A 249 -14.91 8.32 0.99
C ILE A 249 -15.47 7.32 -0.02
N LEU A 250 -14.81 6.17 -0.17
CA LEU A 250 -15.26 5.10 -1.05
C LEU A 250 -16.66 4.63 -0.66
N CYS A 251 -16.91 4.32 0.63
CA CYS A 251 -18.23 3.89 1.10
C CYS A 251 -19.32 4.95 0.86
N ARG A 252 -19.04 6.22 1.13
CA ARG A 252 -19.97 7.33 0.87
C ARG A 252 -20.31 7.46 -0.62
N THR A 253 -19.30 7.32 -1.47
CA THR A 253 -19.44 7.47 -2.92
C THR A 253 -20.21 6.29 -3.52
N ARG A 254 -19.90 5.07 -3.05
CA ARG A 254 -20.61 3.86 -3.40
C ARG A 254 -22.09 3.94 -3.07
N ASN A 255 -22.44 4.36 -1.85
CA ASN A 255 -23.83 4.51 -1.43
C ASN A 255 -24.60 5.54 -2.29
N LYS A 256 -23.94 6.66 -2.67
CA LYS A 256 -24.54 7.65 -3.57
C LYS A 256 -24.85 7.05 -4.94
N LEU A 257 -23.91 6.28 -5.50
CA LEU A 257 -24.10 5.65 -6.81
C LEU A 257 -25.18 4.56 -6.79
N THR A 258 -25.23 3.73 -5.74
CA THR A 258 -26.27 2.70 -5.62
C THR A 258 -27.66 3.28 -5.39
N ASN A 259 -27.76 4.40 -4.68
CA ASN A 259 -29.05 5.06 -4.42
C ASN A 259 -29.51 5.89 -5.63
N GLY A 260 -28.59 6.51 -6.37
CA GLY A 260 -28.91 7.22 -7.61
C GLY A 260 -29.45 6.30 -8.72
N VAL A 261 -28.95 5.07 -8.80
CA VAL A 261 -29.45 4.05 -9.76
C VAL A 261 -30.84 3.52 -9.39
N LYS A 262 -31.25 3.61 -8.11
CA LYS A 262 -32.61 3.22 -7.68
C LYS A 262 -33.66 4.32 -7.87
N ALA A 263 -33.22 5.56 -8.13
CA ALA A 263 -34.09 6.73 -8.29
C ALA A 263 -34.29 7.13 -9.76
N ALA A 264 -33.67 6.42 -10.69
CA ALA A 264 -33.81 6.56 -12.15
C ALA A 264 -34.48 5.32 -12.73
#